data_AF-A0A2E5VLE8-F1
#
_entry.id   AF-A0A2E5VLE8-F1
#
_cell.length_a   1.000
_cell.length_b   1.000
_cell.length_c   1.000
_cell.angle_alpha   90.00
_cell.angle_beta   90.00
_cell.angle_gamma   90.00
#
_symmetry.space_group_name_H-M   'P 1'
#
loop_
_entity.id
_entity.type
_entity.pdbx_description
1 polymer ?
#
loop_
_entity_poly.entity_id
_entity_poly.type
_entity_poly.pdbx_seq_one_letter_code
_entity_poly.pdbx_strand_id
1 'polypeptide(L)'
;PAVRGTSDDFVLINAGARSGNFNTVQYDGSALTADFTTDGNGSFRHHAGGGLFRSVTYTATTVQLQNLLARAGDTDGDEDVDLSDYNRLATNFDPVGTLGPYGWSDGNFDEDGDIDLADYNALAGNFAPAGYGAAAVPEPASVCLLLAALLVLARVRF
;
A
#
# COMPACT_ATOMS: atom_id res chain seq x y z
N PRO A 1 -9.95 -7.98 2.39
CA PRO A 1 -9.85 -8.15 0.93
C PRO A 1 -9.21 -9.49 0.53
N ALA A 2 -9.75 -10.16 -0.50
CA ALA A 2 -9.22 -11.44 -1.01
C ALA A 2 -8.11 -11.27 -2.07
N VAL A 3 -7.84 -10.04 -2.51
CA VAL A 3 -6.88 -9.69 -3.56
C VAL A 3 -5.86 -8.71 -2.99
N ARG A 4 -4.57 -8.84 -3.34
CA ARG A 4 -3.52 -7.90 -2.92
C ARG A 4 -3.70 -6.52 -3.57
N GLY A 5 -3.39 -5.48 -2.82
CA GLY A 5 -3.52 -4.09 -3.23
C GLY A 5 -4.96 -3.60 -3.28
N THR A 6 -5.90 -4.28 -2.62
CA THR A 6 -7.24 -3.75 -2.37
C THR A 6 -7.46 -3.62 -0.87
N SER A 7 -8.33 -2.69 -0.49
CA SER A 7 -8.79 -2.48 0.87
C SER A 7 -10.31 -2.62 0.94
N ASP A 8 -10.81 -3.02 2.11
CA ASP A 8 -12.23 -2.94 2.43
C ASP A 8 -12.44 -1.81 3.43
N ASP A 9 -13.37 -0.92 3.09
CA ASP A 9 -13.78 0.19 3.95
C ASP A 9 -15.08 -0.13 4.66
N PHE A 10 -15.11 0.10 5.98
CA PHE A 10 -16.29 -0.15 6.80
C PHE A 10 -16.83 1.14 7.39
N VAL A 11 -18.11 1.41 7.15
CA VAL A 11 -18.88 2.45 7.85
C VAL A 11 -19.70 1.78 8.95
N LEU A 12 -19.26 1.91 10.21
CA LEU A 12 -19.97 1.31 11.36
C LEU A 12 -21.30 2.02 11.63
N ILE A 13 -21.37 3.34 11.38
CA ILE A 13 -22.57 4.15 11.57
C ILE A 13 -22.57 5.27 10.52
N ASN A 14 -23.59 5.30 9.65
CA ASN A 14 -23.72 6.32 8.60
C ASN A 14 -24.46 7.60 9.06
N ALA A 15 -25.15 7.55 10.20
CA ALA A 15 -25.66 8.68 11.01
C ALA A 15 -26.42 8.12 12.23
N GLY A 16 -26.12 8.61 13.43
CA GLY A 16 -26.85 8.27 14.66
C GLY A 16 -25.94 8.01 15.86
N ALA A 17 -26.47 8.18 17.08
CA ALA A 17 -25.78 7.77 18.29
C ALA A 17 -26.04 6.26 18.53
N ARG A 18 -24.98 5.49 18.75
CA ARG A 18 -25.06 4.11 19.28
C ARG A 18 -24.56 4.14 20.71
N SER A 19 -25.37 3.66 21.65
CA SER A 19 -24.95 3.37 23.01
C SER A 19 -24.95 1.86 23.23
N GLY A 20 -23.94 1.34 23.93
CA GLY A 20 -23.73 -0.10 24.13
C GLY A 20 -22.27 -0.50 23.92
N ASN A 21 -21.97 -1.79 24.11
CA ASN A 21 -20.62 -2.32 23.98
C ASN A 21 -20.42 -2.95 22.58
N PHE A 22 -19.32 -2.59 21.91
CA PHE A 22 -18.86 -3.25 20.69
C PHE A 22 -18.09 -4.52 21.07
N ASN A 23 -18.80 -5.64 21.27
CA ASN A 23 -18.16 -6.86 21.78
C ASN A 23 -17.35 -7.62 20.71
N THR A 24 -17.71 -7.51 19.43
CA THR A 24 -17.01 -8.18 18.31
C THR A 24 -17.38 -7.50 16.98
N VAL A 25 -16.41 -7.23 16.13
CA VAL A 25 -16.63 -6.90 14.70
C VAL A 25 -16.25 -8.15 13.90
N GLN A 26 -17.04 -8.57 12.91
CA GLN A 26 -16.72 -9.73 12.07
C GLN A 26 -16.50 -9.34 10.62
N TYR A 27 -15.55 -9.99 9.96
CA TYR A 27 -15.26 -9.89 8.53
C TYR A 27 -15.00 -11.29 7.97
N ASP A 28 -15.64 -11.64 6.86
CA ASP A 28 -15.51 -12.94 6.18
C ASP A 28 -15.59 -14.15 7.13
N GLY A 29 -16.63 -14.15 7.98
CA GLY A 29 -16.87 -15.22 8.96
C GLY A 29 -15.94 -15.23 10.18
N SER A 30 -14.99 -14.30 10.28
CA SER A 30 -13.98 -14.25 11.34
C SER A 30 -14.11 -13.00 12.22
N ALA A 31 -13.84 -13.12 13.53
CA ALA A 31 -13.80 -11.97 14.43
C ALA A 31 -12.54 -11.14 14.20
N LEU A 32 -12.71 -9.85 13.92
CA LEU A 32 -11.64 -8.86 13.95
C LEU A 32 -11.25 -8.61 15.41
N THR A 33 -10.13 -9.21 15.81
CA THR A 33 -9.60 -9.12 17.18
C THR A 33 -8.77 -7.85 17.35
N ALA A 34 -8.95 -7.21 18.49
CA ALA A 34 -8.20 -6.04 18.93
C ALA A 34 -6.79 -6.45 19.36
N ASP A 35 -5.76 -5.97 18.68
CA ASP A 35 -4.36 -6.05 19.12
C ASP A 35 -3.73 -4.67 18.85
N PHE A 36 -3.42 -3.89 19.90
CA PHE A 36 -3.21 -2.43 19.75
C PHE A 36 -1.95 -1.90 20.45
N THR A 37 -1.13 -1.16 19.68
CA THR A 37 -0.28 -0.04 20.16
C THR A 37 -0.53 1.18 19.25
N THR A 38 -0.29 2.40 19.75
CA THR A 38 -0.58 3.67 19.04
C THR A 38 0.69 4.30 18.47
N ASP A 39 0.69 4.77 17.22
CA ASP A 39 1.71 5.73 16.77
C ASP A 39 1.36 7.17 17.19
N GLY A 40 2.38 8.06 17.20
CA GLY A 40 2.29 9.41 17.74
C GLY A 40 1.34 10.37 17.01
N ASN A 41 0.72 9.94 15.90
CA ASN A 41 -0.19 10.76 15.09
C ASN A 41 -1.67 10.38 15.29
N GLY A 42 -1.97 9.43 16.17
CA GLY A 42 -3.36 9.00 16.43
C GLY A 42 -3.99 8.23 15.27
N SER A 43 -3.20 7.85 14.26
CA SER A 43 -3.56 6.80 13.31
C SER A 43 -3.00 5.49 13.87
N PHE A 44 -3.78 4.42 13.83
CA PHE A 44 -3.27 3.11 14.25
C PHE A 44 -3.03 2.30 12.98
N ARG A 45 -1.80 1.85 12.73
CA ARG A 45 -1.51 0.82 11.72
C ARG A 45 -0.74 -0.31 12.40
N HIS A 46 -1.23 -1.52 12.24
CA HIS A 46 -0.58 -2.73 12.74
C HIS A 46 -0.36 -3.71 11.58
N HIS A 47 0.88 -4.18 11.42
CA HIS A 47 1.21 -5.27 10.50
C HIS A 47 0.95 -6.62 11.18
N ALA A 48 0.02 -7.40 10.63
CA ALA A 48 -0.41 -8.67 11.19
C ALA A 48 0.30 -9.91 10.59
N GLY A 49 1.06 -9.76 9.49
CA GLY A 49 1.70 -10.86 8.74
C GLY A 49 1.25 -10.91 7.28
N GLY A 50 2.09 -11.43 6.37
CA GLY A 50 1.74 -11.61 4.95
C GLY A 50 1.38 -10.33 4.18
N GLY A 51 1.84 -9.17 4.66
CA GLY A 51 1.45 -7.86 4.14
C GLY A 51 0.06 -7.41 4.56
N LEU A 52 -0.54 -8.05 5.56
CA LEU A 52 -1.84 -7.64 6.09
C LEU A 52 -1.66 -6.49 7.08
N PHE A 53 -2.04 -5.29 6.67
CA PHE A 53 -2.09 -4.12 7.53
C PHE A 53 -3.52 -3.86 7.99
N ARG A 54 -3.67 -3.56 9.27
CA ARG A 54 -4.95 -3.16 9.86
C ARG A 54 -4.81 -1.74 10.33
N SER A 55 -5.69 -0.87 9.84
CA SER A 55 -5.67 0.53 10.22
C SER A 55 -6.99 1.01 10.81
N VAL A 56 -6.87 1.96 11.73
CA VAL A 56 -8.00 2.75 12.21
C VAL A 56 -7.64 4.22 12.02
N THR A 57 -8.45 4.91 11.24
CA THR A 57 -8.31 6.34 11.00
C THR A 57 -9.56 7.02 11.51
N TYR A 58 -9.41 8.07 12.30
CA TYR A 58 -10.55 8.84 12.77
C TYR A 58 -10.33 10.34 12.58
N THR A 59 -11.41 11.03 12.25
CA THR A 59 -11.47 12.48 12.18
C THR A 59 -12.46 13.00 13.23
N ALA A 60 -12.74 14.30 13.21
CA ALA A 60 -13.80 14.86 14.06
C ALA A 60 -15.18 14.23 13.80
N THR A 61 -15.42 13.62 12.63
CA THR A 61 -16.74 13.11 12.22
C THR A 61 -16.74 11.67 11.72
N THR A 62 -15.57 11.07 11.51
CA THR A 62 -15.47 9.73 10.92
C THR A 62 -14.58 8.84 11.77
N VAL A 63 -14.91 7.55 11.80
CA VAL A 63 -14.02 6.48 12.23
C VAL A 63 -14.06 5.44 11.12
N GLN A 64 -12.93 5.20 10.49
CA GLN A 64 -12.72 4.21 9.45
C GLN A 64 -11.85 3.10 10.02
N LEU A 65 -12.26 1.86 9.77
CA LEU A 65 -11.44 0.69 9.99
C LEU A 65 -11.13 0.13 8.61
N GLN A 66 -9.88 -0.26 8.40
CA GLN A 66 -9.42 -0.80 7.13
C GLN A 66 -8.59 -2.06 7.38
N ASN A 67 -8.78 -3.03 6.50
CA ASN A 67 -7.92 -4.19 6.39
C ASN A 67 -7.31 -4.17 4.99
N LEU A 68 -6.03 -3.83 4.90
CA LEU A 68 -5.27 -3.73 3.67
C LEU A 68 -4.42 -4.99 3.51
N LEU A 69 -4.56 -5.69 2.38
CA LEU A 69 -3.60 -6.72 2.01
C LEU A 69 -2.61 -6.11 1.02
N ALA A 70 -1.49 -5.60 1.52
CA ALA A 70 -0.49 -4.86 0.78
C ALA A 70 0.15 -5.69 -0.36
N ARG A 71 0.59 -4.99 -1.41
CA ARG A 71 1.42 -5.59 -2.46
C ARG A 71 2.84 -5.76 -1.91
N ALA A 72 3.54 -6.80 -2.36
CA ALA A 72 4.97 -6.92 -2.07
C ALA A 72 5.68 -5.65 -2.56
N GLY A 73 6.46 -5.02 -1.70
CA GLY A 73 6.97 -3.67 -1.91
C GLY A 73 6.46 -2.65 -0.92
N ASP A 74 5.21 -2.75 -0.44
CA ASP A 74 4.60 -1.78 0.48
C ASP A 74 4.91 -2.17 1.93
N THR A 75 5.90 -1.52 2.53
CA THR A 75 6.48 -1.85 3.83
C THR A 75 5.75 -1.20 5.02
N ASP A 76 4.96 -0.16 4.77
CA ASP A 76 4.29 0.63 5.80
C ASP A 76 2.75 0.63 5.72
N GLY A 77 2.21 0.00 4.68
CA GLY A 77 0.79 -0.26 4.50
C GLY A 77 0.00 1.00 4.17
N ASP A 78 0.57 1.92 3.40
CA ASP A 78 -0.07 3.20 3.05
C ASP A 78 -0.75 3.23 1.68
N GLU A 79 -0.86 2.06 1.05
CA GLU A 79 -1.50 1.81 -0.25
C GLU A 79 -0.72 2.29 -1.48
N ASP A 80 0.57 2.57 -1.32
CA ASP A 80 1.47 2.76 -2.43
C ASP A 80 2.75 1.91 -2.31
N VAL A 81 3.55 1.88 -3.38
CA VAL A 81 4.89 1.29 -3.34
C VAL A 81 5.81 2.35 -3.89
N ASP A 82 6.60 2.96 -3.02
CA ASP A 82 7.34 4.17 -3.35
C ASP A 82 8.80 4.16 -2.88
N LEU A 83 9.41 5.34 -2.77
CA LEU A 83 10.80 5.47 -2.35
C LEU A 83 10.99 5.32 -0.83
N SER A 84 9.97 5.58 -0.02
CA SER A 84 9.98 5.28 1.42
C SER A 84 10.20 3.80 1.64
N ASP A 85 9.44 2.96 0.92
CA ASP A 85 9.57 1.51 0.97
C ASP A 85 10.91 1.01 0.48
N TYR A 86 11.37 1.54 -0.65
CA TYR A 86 12.68 1.20 -1.17
C TYR A 86 13.77 1.52 -0.14
N ASN A 87 13.70 2.68 0.51
CA ASN A 87 14.68 3.05 1.54
C ASN A 87 14.62 2.12 2.75
N ARG A 88 13.44 1.64 3.14
CA ARG A 88 13.26 0.63 4.19
C ARG A 88 13.97 -0.67 3.82
N LEU A 89 13.65 -1.24 2.66
CA LEU A 89 14.30 -2.46 2.16
C LEU A 89 15.81 -2.28 2.05
N ALA A 90 16.27 -1.19 1.43
CA ALA A 90 17.70 -0.93 1.22
C ALA A 90 18.47 -0.76 2.53
N THR A 91 17.83 -0.19 3.56
CA THR A 91 18.43 -0.03 4.90
C THR A 91 18.61 -1.38 5.59
N ASN A 92 17.71 -2.32 5.36
CA ASN A 92 17.71 -3.63 5.99
C ASN A 92 18.28 -4.74 5.10
N PHE A 93 18.83 -4.42 3.93
CA PHE A 93 19.36 -5.39 2.98
C PHE A 93 20.42 -6.28 3.64
N ASP A 94 20.08 -7.55 3.80
CA ASP A 94 20.89 -8.58 4.45
C ASP A 94 20.61 -9.92 3.76
N PRO A 95 21.21 -10.16 2.58
CA PRO A 95 20.87 -11.27 1.69
C PRO A 95 21.33 -12.65 2.20
N VAL A 96 21.77 -12.72 3.46
CA VAL A 96 22.18 -13.96 4.14
C VAL A 96 21.35 -14.16 5.43
N GLY A 97 20.50 -13.20 5.79
CA GLY A 97 19.61 -13.29 6.95
C GLY A 97 20.32 -13.37 8.30
N THR A 98 21.54 -12.84 8.40
CA THR A 98 22.37 -12.97 9.60
C THR A 98 22.00 -12.02 10.74
N LEU A 99 21.31 -10.93 10.42
CA LEU A 99 20.93 -9.84 11.33
C LEU A 99 19.46 -9.91 11.75
N GLY A 100 18.70 -10.88 11.21
CA GLY A 100 17.26 -11.03 11.43
C GLY A 100 16.85 -11.39 12.87
N PRO A 101 15.54 -11.58 13.11
CA PRO A 101 14.51 -11.84 12.08
C PRO A 101 14.03 -10.56 11.38
N TYR A 102 13.86 -10.65 10.06
CA TYR A 102 13.23 -9.62 9.24
C TYR A 102 11.79 -9.99 8.91
N GLY A 103 10.88 -9.03 9.03
CA GLY A 103 9.50 -9.18 8.59
C GLY A 103 9.19 -8.38 7.32
N TRP A 104 7.94 -8.48 6.88
CA TRP A 104 7.38 -7.69 5.78
C TRP A 104 7.70 -6.20 5.88
N SER A 105 7.51 -5.66 7.09
CA SER A 105 7.80 -4.26 7.37
C SER A 105 9.27 -3.91 7.19
N ASP A 106 10.20 -4.84 7.33
CA ASP A 106 11.62 -4.55 7.13
C ASP A 106 12.04 -4.63 5.66
N GLY A 107 11.24 -5.29 4.82
CA GLY A 107 11.49 -5.48 3.40
C GLY A 107 11.49 -6.94 2.94
N ASN A 108 11.23 -7.90 3.83
CA ASN A 108 11.16 -9.34 3.50
C ASN A 108 9.73 -9.71 3.08
N PHE A 109 9.47 -9.74 1.77
CA PHE A 109 8.14 -9.90 1.19
C PHE A 109 7.78 -11.35 0.83
N ASP A 110 8.76 -12.24 0.70
CA ASP A 110 8.52 -13.67 0.47
C ASP A 110 8.61 -14.54 1.75
N GLU A 111 8.92 -13.90 2.88
CA GLU A 111 8.95 -14.46 4.23
C GLU A 111 10.01 -15.56 4.43
N ASP A 112 11.11 -15.53 3.67
CA ASP A 112 12.15 -16.56 3.74
C ASP A 112 13.20 -16.34 4.85
N GLY A 113 13.24 -15.12 5.39
CA GLY A 113 13.99 -14.76 6.59
C GLY A 113 15.17 -13.83 6.33
N ASP A 114 15.43 -13.50 5.06
CA ASP A 114 16.43 -12.53 4.66
C ASP A 114 15.81 -11.36 3.89
N ILE A 115 16.64 -10.39 3.50
CA ILE A 115 16.22 -9.29 2.63
C ILE A 115 17.20 -9.22 1.48
N ASP A 116 16.74 -9.62 0.30
CA ASP A 116 17.62 -9.87 -0.83
C ASP A 116 17.09 -9.31 -2.17
N LEU A 117 17.62 -9.83 -3.28
CA LEU A 117 17.23 -9.38 -4.61
C LEU A 117 15.83 -9.85 -5.02
N ALA A 118 15.32 -10.95 -4.48
CA ALA A 118 13.96 -11.41 -4.69
C ALA A 118 12.96 -10.38 -4.14
N ASP A 119 13.19 -9.86 -2.94
CA ASP A 119 12.39 -8.79 -2.34
C ASP A 119 12.45 -7.50 -3.14
N TYR A 120 13.65 -7.10 -3.56
CA TYR A 120 13.83 -5.93 -4.40
C TYR A 120 13.05 -6.07 -5.72
N ASN A 121 13.08 -7.24 -6.37
CA ASN A 121 12.35 -7.48 -7.60
C ASN A 121 10.83 -7.44 -7.37
N ALA A 122 10.36 -7.92 -6.21
CA ALA A 122 8.96 -7.84 -5.83
C ALA A 122 8.51 -6.37 -5.64
N LEU A 123 9.32 -5.56 -4.95
CA LEU A 123 9.09 -4.12 -4.80
C LEU A 123 9.09 -3.42 -6.16
N ALA A 124 10.15 -3.60 -6.94
CA ALA A 124 10.31 -2.95 -8.24
C ALA A 124 9.18 -3.33 -9.22
N GLY A 125 8.72 -4.58 -9.18
CA GLY A 125 7.60 -5.05 -9.99
C GLY A 125 6.24 -4.45 -9.60
N ASN A 126 6.11 -3.94 -8.37
CA ASN A 126 4.89 -3.33 -7.86
C ASN A 126 5.00 -1.80 -7.70
N PHE A 127 6.11 -1.19 -8.09
CA PHE A 127 6.36 0.25 -7.91
C PHE A 127 5.21 1.10 -8.45
N ALA A 128 4.53 1.79 -7.56
CA ALA A 128 3.28 2.50 -7.82
C ALA A 128 3.14 3.70 -6.87
N PRO A 129 3.99 4.73 -7.00
CA PRO A 129 4.08 5.84 -6.03
C PRO A 129 2.86 6.80 -6.04
N ALA A 130 1.86 6.52 -6.89
CA ALA A 130 0.59 7.23 -6.90
C ALA A 130 -0.52 6.43 -6.19
N GLY A 131 -0.19 5.23 -5.68
CA GLY A 131 -1.10 4.31 -5.02
C GLY A 131 -1.77 3.27 -5.93
N TYR A 132 -2.31 2.24 -5.31
CA TYR A 132 -2.89 1.07 -5.97
C TYR A 132 -4.05 1.36 -6.93
N GLY A 133 -4.77 2.46 -6.68
CA GLY A 133 -5.94 2.89 -7.46
C GLY A 133 -5.67 3.97 -8.51
N ALA A 134 -4.42 4.45 -8.65
CA ALA A 134 -4.10 5.49 -9.61
C ALA A 134 -4.27 4.97 -11.05
N ALA A 135 -5.13 5.64 -11.83
CA ALA A 135 -5.24 5.35 -13.25
C ALA A 135 -3.93 5.70 -13.95
N ALA A 136 -3.49 4.84 -14.86
CA ALA A 136 -2.35 5.14 -15.73
C ALA A 136 -2.61 6.47 -16.44
N VAL A 137 -1.77 7.47 -16.19
CA VAL A 137 -1.85 8.76 -16.87
C VAL A 137 -1.46 8.51 -18.33
N PRO A 138 -2.34 8.76 -19.32
CA PRO A 138 -1.98 8.61 -20.72
C PRO A 138 -0.76 9.46 -21.03
N GLU A 139 0.22 8.87 -21.71
CA GLU A 139 1.44 9.57 -22.10
C GLU A 139 1.10 10.89 -22.82
N PRO A 140 1.86 11.98 -22.59
CA PRO A 140 1.60 13.23 -23.27
C PRO A 140 1.65 13.05 -24.79
N ALA A 141 0.51 13.22 -25.46
CA ALA A 141 0.40 13.18 -26.91
C ALA A 141 1.23 14.28 -27.63
N SER A 142 1.92 15.13 -26.87
CA SER A 142 2.82 16.20 -27.30
C SER A 142 3.85 15.72 -28.33
N VAL A 143 4.44 14.53 -28.16
CA VAL A 143 5.41 13.98 -29.12
C VAL A 143 4.71 13.59 -30.43
N CYS A 144 3.55 12.93 -30.34
CA CYS A 144 2.73 12.60 -31.51
C CYS A 144 2.28 13.86 -32.27
N LEU A 145 1.88 14.91 -31.55
CA LEU A 145 1.48 16.20 -32.13
C LEU A 145 2.67 16.94 -32.75
N LEU A 146 3.83 16.92 -32.11
CA LEU A 146 5.06 17.50 -32.66
C LEU A 146 5.48 16.80 -33.96
N LEU A 147 5.46 15.46 -33.97
CA LEU A 147 5.77 14.68 -35.17
C LEU A 147 4.74 14.93 -36.28
N ALA A 148 3.45 15.00 -35.95
CA ALA A 148 2.41 15.34 -36.91
C ALA A 148 2.61 16.76 -37.48
N ALA A 149 2.95 17.74 -36.65
CA ALA A 149 3.23 19.11 -37.07
C ALA A 149 4.45 19.19 -37.99
N LEU A 150 5.54 18.48 -37.67
CA LEU A 150 6.74 18.39 -38.51
C LEU A 150 6.45 17.72 -39.86
N LEU A 151 5.61 16.69 -39.89
CA LEU A 151 5.18 16.02 -41.13
C LEU A 151 4.32 16.93 -42.01
N VAL A 152 3.43 17.74 -41.41
CA VAL A 152 2.66 18.76 -42.14
C VAL A 152 3.60 19.84 -42.71
N LEU A 153 4.54 20.35 -41.91
CA LEU A 153 5.53 21.34 -42.34
C LEU A 153 6.44 20.81 -43.45
N ALA A 154 6.85 19.54 -43.39
CA ALA A 154 7.67 18.92 -44.42
C ALA A 154 6.94 18.74 -45.77
N ARG A 155 5.60 18.69 -45.77
CA ARG A 155 4.78 18.64 -46.99
C ARG A 155 4.51 20.02 -47.59
N VAL A 156 4.59 21.09 -46.81
CA VAL A 156 4.50 22.47 -47.30
C VAL A 156 5.89 22.89 -47.78
N ARG A 157 6.32 22.38 -48.94
CA ARG A 157 7.44 22.96 -49.70
C ARG A 157 6.87 23.95 -50.72
N PHE A 158 7.32 25.21 -50.66
CA PHE A 158 7.11 26.23 -51.69
C PHE A 158 7.82 25.84 -53.00
#